data_AF-A0AAW8C3Q9-F1
#
_entry.id   AF-A0AAW8C3Q9-F1
#
_cell.length_a   1.000
_cell.length_b   1.000
_cell.length_c   1.000
_cell.angle_alpha   90.00
_cell.angle_beta   90.00
_cell.angle_gamma   90.00
#
_symmetry.space_group_name_H-M   'P 1'
#
loop_
_entity.id
_entity.type
_entity.pdbx_description
1 polymer ?
#
loop_
_entity_poly.entity_id
_entity_poly.type
_entity_poly.pdbx_seq_one_letter_code
_entity_poly.pdbx_strand_id
1 'polypeptide(L)' 'MNRILTILLAIIIMGYSIYSWDDASKQSVLILQMLLGCMLVSMGVQNFKNNEKENRSIGIALLLVALFLIVVSFIKYFK' A
#
# COMPACT_ATOMS: atom_id res chain seq x y z
N MET A 1 -10.40 14.15 0.85
CA MET A 1 -9.57 13.29 -0.02
C MET A 1 -10.52 12.35 -0.75
N ASN A 2 -10.68 12.48 -2.07
CA ASN A 2 -11.74 11.76 -2.81
C ASN A 2 -11.49 10.25 -2.77
N ARG A 3 -12.54 9.47 -2.42
CA ARG A 3 -12.57 8.00 -2.43
C ARG A 3 -12.00 7.37 -3.70
N ILE A 4 -12.30 7.97 -4.85
CA ILE A 4 -11.83 7.55 -6.18
C ILE A 4 -10.31 7.60 -6.26
N LEU A 5 -9.71 8.63 -5.66
CA LEU A 5 -8.27 8.88 -5.69
C LEU A 5 -7.50 7.80 -4.91
N THR A 6 -8.08 7.30 -3.82
CA THR A 6 -7.51 6.23 -2.99
C THR A 6 -7.52 4.88 -3.73
N ILE A 7 -8.61 4.57 -4.44
CA ILE A 7 -8.72 3.34 -5.25
C ILE A 7 -7.75 3.39 -6.42
N LEU A 8 -7.67 4.53 -7.11
CA LEU A 8 -6.72 4.74 -8.20
C LEU A 8 -5.28 4.54 -7.74
N LEU A 9 -4.93 5.10 -6.57
CA LEU A 9 -3.61 4.96 -5.98
C LEU A 9 -3.28 3.48 -5.68
N ALA A 10 -4.23 2.72 -5.13
CA ALA A 10 -4.05 1.30 -4.85
C ALA A 10 -3.77 0.49 -6.13
N ILE A 11 -4.47 0.78 -7.23
CA ILE A 11 -4.26 0.11 -8.54
C ILE A 11 -2.88 0.46 -9.11
N ILE A 12 -2.49 1.74 -9.05
CA ILE A 12 -1.17 2.20 -9.53
C ILE A 12 -0.06 1.51 -8.73
N ILE A 13 -0.19 1.42 -7.41
CA ILE A 13 0.80 0.75 -6.54
C ILE A 13 0.87 -0.74 -6.87
N MET A 14 -0.27 -1.40 -7.08
CA MET A 14 -0.33 -2.82 -7.45
C MET A 14 0.35 -3.07 -8.81
N GLY A 15 0.05 -2.26 -9.82
CA GLY A 15 0.65 -2.34 -11.15
C GLY A 15 2.16 -2.04 -11.13
N TYR A 16 2.58 -1.03 -10.37
CA TYR A 16 3.98 -0.69 -10.21
C TYR A 16 4.77 -1.81 -9.51
N SER A 17 4.18 -2.45 -8.49
CA SER A 17 4.82 -3.56 -7.77
C SER A 17 5.05 -4.78 -8.67
N ILE A 18 4.09 -5.08 -9.56
CA ILE A 18 4.20 -6.16 -10.55
C ILE A 18 5.20 -5.81 -11.66
N TYR A 19 5.10 -4.61 -12.24
CA TYR A 19 5.98 -4.17 -13.33
C TYR A 19 7.45 -4.08 -12.88
N SER A 20 7.65 -3.60 -11.65
CA SER A 20 8.99 -3.49 -11.06
C SER A 20 9.58 -4.84 -10.65
N TRP A 21 8.84 -5.94 -10.72
CA TRP A 21 9.32 -7.28 -10.36
C TRP A 21 10.57 -7.70 -11.14
N ASP A 22 10.68 -7.30 -12.41
CA ASP A 22 11.61 -7.89 -13.37
C ASP A 22 12.98 -7.17 -13.47
N ASP A 23 13.00 -5.83 -13.58
CA ASP A 23 14.20 -5.14 -14.14
C ASP A 23 14.70 -3.88 -13.39
N ALA A 24 13.98 -3.42 -12.35
CA ALA A 24 14.32 -2.15 -11.68
C ALA A 24 15.16 -2.35 -10.40
N SER A 25 16.16 -1.46 -10.20
CA SER A 25 17.04 -1.37 -9.02
C SER A 25 16.35 -1.81 -7.72
N LYS A 26 16.75 -2.98 -7.23
CA LYS A 26 16.11 -3.67 -6.11
C LYS A 26 15.98 -2.78 -4.86
N GLN A 27 16.98 -1.92 -4.63
CA GLN A 27 17.04 -1.09 -3.44
C GLN A 27 16.15 0.16 -3.52
N SER A 28 16.09 0.84 -4.66
CA SER A 28 15.25 2.05 -4.80
C SER A 28 13.76 1.72 -4.78
N VAL A 29 13.39 0.58 -5.35
CA VAL A 29 12.01 0.08 -5.36
C VAL A 29 11.58 -0.34 -3.96
N LEU A 30 12.45 -1.01 -3.20
CA LEU A 30 12.15 -1.38 -1.81
C LEU A 30 11.94 -0.14 -0.93
N ILE A 31 12.76 0.90 -1.09
CA ILE A 31 12.60 2.17 -0.36
C ILE A 31 11.25 2.83 -0.72
N LEU A 32 10.91 2.88 -2.01
CA LEU A 32 9.64 3.46 -2.46
C LEU A 32 8.43 2.66 -1.93
N GLN A 33 8.50 1.34 -1.99
CA GLN A 33 7.45 0.43 -1.52
C GLN A 33 7.27 0.51 0.01
N MET A 34 8.37 0.68 0.76
CA MET A 34 8.35 0.93 2.20
C MET A 34 7.72 2.28 2.53
N LEU A 35 8.06 3.34 1.78
CA LEU A 35 7.48 4.67 1.97
C LEU A 35 5.97 4.67 1.71
N LEU A 36 5.55 4.03 0.62
CA LEU A 36 4.14 3.86 0.25
C LEU A 36 3.39 3.02 1.29
N GLY A 37 4.01 1.94 1.78
CA GLY A 37 3.47 1.14 2.89
C GLY A 37 3.23 1.97 4.13
N CYS A 38 4.20 2.78 4.56
CA CYS A 38 4.06 3.67 5.72
C CYS A 38 2.92 4.69 5.56
N MET A 39 2.76 5.26 4.35
CA MET A 39 1.65 6.16 4.03
C MET A 39 0.29 5.45 4.11
N LEU A 40 0.17 4.24 3.53
CA LEU A 40 -1.05 3.46 3.53
C LEU A 40 -1.44 3.00 4.94
N VAL A 41 -0.47 2.59 5.78
CA VAL A 41 -0.72 2.25 7.19
C VAL A 41 -1.20 3.48 7.95
N SER A 42 -0.55 4.63 7.77
CA SER A 42 -0.92 5.86 8.46
C SER A 42 -2.35 6.31 8.09
N MET A 43 -2.70 6.30 6.80
CA MET A 43 -4.06 6.59 6.33
C MET A 43 -5.06 5.51 6.77
N GLY A 44 -4.67 4.24 6.75
CA GLY A 44 -5.51 3.13 7.19
C GLY A 44 -5.89 3.26 8.66
N VAL A 45 -4.92 3.56 9.53
CA VAL A 45 -5.13 3.78 10.97
C VAL A 45 -5.99 5.03 11.22
N GLN A 46 -5.74 6.14 10.50
CA GLN A 46 -6.55 7.36 10.62
C GLN A 46 -8.02 7.11 10.21
N ASN A 47 -8.25 6.43 9.09
CA ASN A 47 -9.59 6.10 8.62
C ASN A 47 -10.29 5.03 9.47
N PHE A 48 -9.54 4.10 10.07
CA PHE A 48 -10.07 3.09 11.00
C PHE A 48 -10.49 3.69 12.35
N LYS A 49 -9.75 4.69 12.83
CA LYS A 49 -10.04 5.40 14.09
C LYS A 49 -11.21 6.37 13.94
N ASN A 50 -11.53 6.81 12.72
CA ASN A 50 -12.74 7.58 12.46
C ASN A 50 -13.99 6.69 12.63
N ASN A 51 -14.88 7.07 13.55
CA ASN A 51 -16.07 6.30 13.94
C ASN A 51 -17.17 6.24 12.87
N GLU A 52 -16.99 6.88 11.72
CA GLU A 52 -17.89 6.73 10.58
C GLU A 52 -17.76 5.32 10.01
N LYS A 53 -18.84 4.52 10.09
CA LYS A 53 -18.92 3.13 9.60
C LYS A 53 -18.35 2.96 8.18
N GLU A 54 -18.54 3.97 7.33
CA GLU A 54 -18.11 3.97 5.94
C GLU A 54 -16.59 4.16 5.76
N ASN A 55 -15.97 4.98 6.62
CA ASN A 55 -14.52 5.22 6.62
C ASN A 55 -13.75 4.08 7.29
N ARG A 56 -14.38 3.38 8.24
CA ARG A 56 -13.78 2.23 8.91
C ARG A 56 -13.48 1.06 7.96
N SER A 57 -14.39 0.79 7.02
CA SER A 57 -14.20 -0.24 5.98
C SER A 57 -13.01 0.08 5.07
N ILE A 58 -12.84 1.36 4.72
CA ILE A 58 -11.71 1.84 3.92
C ILE A 58 -10.40 1.72 4.70
N GLY A 59 -10.41 2.05 5.99
CA GLY A 59 -9.25 1.85 6.87
C GLY A 59 -8.78 0.39 6.86
N ILE A 60 -9.71 -0.56 6.98
CA ILE A 60 -9.40 -2.00 6.93
C ILE A 60 -8.83 -2.40 5.55
N ALA A 61 -9.45 -1.94 4.45
CA ALA A 61 -8.95 -2.23 3.10
C ALA A 61 -7.53 -1.70 2.88
N LEU A 62 -7.24 -0.47 3.33
CA LEU A 62 -5.91 0.13 3.25
C LEU A 62 -4.86 -0.64 4.07
N LEU A 63 -5.23 -1.11 5.27
CA LEU A 63 -4.35 -1.93 6.10
C LEU A 63 -4.05 -3.28 5.46
N LEU A 64 -5.04 -3.93 4.83
CA LEU A 64 -4.85 -5.19 4.08
C LEU A 64 -3.89 -5.01 2.90
N VAL A 65 -4.04 -3.92 2.13
CA VAL A 65 -3.14 -3.61 1.00
C VAL A 65 -1.72 -3.35 1.50
N ALA A 66 -1.55 -2.64 2.61
CA ALA A 66 -0.24 -2.42 3.21
C ALA A 66 0.41 -3.75 3.64
N LEU A 67 -0.36 -4.65 4.25
CA LEU A 67 0.10 -5.98 4.66
C LEU A 67 0.55 -6.81 3.44
N PHE A 68 -0.22 -6.77 2.35
CA PHE A 68 0.14 -7.44 1.10
C PHE A 68 1.46 -6.90 0.53
N LEU A 69 1.64 -5.59 0.50
CA LEU A 69 2.88 -4.97 0.03
C LEU A 69 4.09 -5.38 0.85
N ILE A 70 3.95 -5.46 2.18
CA ILE A 70 5.02 -5.92 3.08
C ILE A 70 5.40 -7.37 2.76
N VAL A 71 4.43 -8.27 2.62
CA VAL A 71 4.68 -9.69 2.29
C VAL A 71 5.36 -9.84 0.93
N VAL A 72 4.88 -9.11 -0.08
CA VAL A 72 5.47 -9.10 -1.42
C VAL A 72 6.91 -8.58 -1.40
N SER A 73 7.18 -7.48 -0.69
CA SER A 73 8.54 -6.98 -0.51
C SER A 73 9.43 -7.99 0.22
N PHE A 74 8.91 -8.64 1.26
CA PHE A 74 9.67 -9.63 2.02
C PHE A 74 10.09 -10.81 1.15
N ILE A 75 9.19 -11.33 0.31
CA ILE A 75 9.47 -12.44 -0.61
C ILE A 75 10.48 -12.03 -1.70
N LYS A 76 10.40 -10.80 -2.21
CA LYS A 76 11.24 -10.35 -3.34
C LYS A 76 12.65 -9.96 -2.91
N TYR A 77 12.83 -9.42 -1.71
CA TYR A 77 14.09 -8.80 -1.28
C TYR A 77 14.81 -9.54 -0.15
N PHE A 78 14.11 -10.37 0.63
CA PHE A 78 14.70 -11.16 1.72
C PHE A 78 14.81 -12.67 1.41
N LYS A 79 14.49 -13.09 0.18
CA LYS A 79 14.72 -14.45 -0.35
C LYS A 79 15.86 -14.42 -1.36
#